data_AF-A0A838TCC5-F1
#
_entry.id   AF-A0A838TCC5-F1
#
_cell.length_a   1.000
_cell.length_b   1.000
_cell.length_c   1.000
_cell.angle_alpha   90.00
_cell.angle_beta   90.00
_cell.angle_gamma   90.00
#
_symmetry.space_group_name_H-M   'P 1'
#
loop_
_entity.id
_entity.type
_entity.pdbx_description
1 polymer ?
#
loop_
_entity_poly.entity_id
_entity_poly.type
_entity_poly.pdbx_seq_one_letter_code
_entity_poly.pdbx_strand_id
1 'polypeptide(L)'
;MKTIFIFLTALLLQYDISAQVKYTLLTPPKNIIDSFVIDINSDGIPDFILKHTQKKELAAGAEAVNFTDDYISLVPLNFNAFTQLPLDFGSMINKDQKWCTVPADLLWTSHIMLRSKHVKICKHGPWIRTADNYIGVQLNLNGQFFYGWIRIEAANNATSVTIYDFAFTDKPMLGIFCNNAYSIRHCLSVMQFQLPVTEMTVTGK
;
A
#
# COMPACT_ATOMS: atom_id res chain seq x y z
N MET A 1 11.78 65.22 23.43
CA MET A 1 12.20 63.89 22.95
C MET A 1 10.97 62.99 22.92
N LYS A 2 10.51 62.59 21.73
CA LYS A 2 9.37 61.68 21.55
C LYS A 2 9.93 60.33 21.12
N THR A 3 9.92 59.36 22.03
CA THR A 3 10.33 57.99 21.75
C THR A 3 9.13 57.25 21.13
N ILE A 4 9.23 56.94 19.84
CA ILE A 4 8.23 56.18 19.09
C ILE A 4 8.52 54.69 19.31
N PHE A 5 7.61 53.98 19.99
CA PHE A 5 7.62 52.51 20.07
C PHE A 5 6.92 51.93 18.84
N ILE A 6 7.68 51.28 17.96
CA ILE A 6 7.15 50.47 16.85
C ILE A 6 6.87 49.08 17.42
N PHE A 7 5.59 48.75 17.63
CA PHE A 7 5.17 47.37 17.89
C PHE A 7 5.13 46.61 16.55
N LEU A 8 6.16 45.80 16.30
CA LEU A 8 6.18 44.85 15.20
C LEU A 8 5.46 43.57 15.67
N THR A 9 4.17 43.43 15.38
CA THR A 9 3.44 42.17 15.60
C THR A 9 3.91 41.13 14.59
N ALA A 10 4.76 40.21 15.02
CA ALA A 10 5.11 39.01 14.28
C ALA A 10 3.92 38.03 14.32
N LEU A 11 3.23 37.86 13.18
CA LEU A 11 2.23 36.82 12.97
C LEU A 11 2.97 35.49 12.77
N LEU A 12 3.11 34.70 13.83
CA LEU A 12 3.64 33.34 13.77
C LEU A 12 2.56 32.40 13.23
N LEU A 13 2.63 32.07 11.94
CA LEU A 13 1.88 30.95 11.37
C LEU A 13 2.51 29.65 11.91
N GLN A 14 1.84 29.01 12.86
CA GLN A 14 2.19 27.66 13.30
C GLN A 14 1.82 26.69 12.19
N TYR A 15 2.81 26.24 11.41
CA TYR A 15 2.63 25.10 10.52
C TYR A 15 2.61 23.83 11.36
N ASP A 16 1.58 23.01 11.23
CA ASP A 16 1.49 21.72 11.90
C ASP A 16 2.44 20.72 11.20
N ILE A 17 3.67 20.60 11.73
CA ILE A 17 4.72 19.74 11.15
C ILE A 17 4.48 18.25 11.48
N SER A 18 3.42 17.90 12.22
CA SER A 18 3.07 16.50 12.45
C SER A 18 2.45 15.84 11.22
N ALA A 19 3.09 14.75 10.72
CA ALA A 19 2.51 13.92 9.67
C ALA A 19 1.41 13.04 10.22
N GLN A 20 0.26 13.02 9.54
CA GLN A 20 -0.81 12.09 9.85
C GLN A 20 -0.81 10.97 8.82
N VAL A 21 -0.96 9.75 9.32
CA VAL A 21 -1.26 8.60 8.49
C VAL A 21 -2.77 8.44 8.51
N LYS A 22 -3.38 8.49 7.33
CA LYS A 22 -4.79 8.15 7.15
C LYS A 22 -4.86 6.66 6.88
N TYR A 23 -5.57 5.94 7.74
CA TYR A 23 -5.66 4.48 7.73
C TYR A 23 -7.12 4.04 7.57
N THR A 24 -7.33 3.02 6.74
CA THR A 24 -8.66 2.42 6.52
C THR A 24 -8.57 0.90 6.66
N LEU A 25 -9.34 0.36 7.61
CA LEU A 25 -9.51 -1.07 7.82
C LEU A 25 -10.79 -1.57 7.14
N LEU A 26 -10.70 -2.66 6.37
CA LEU A 26 -11.86 -3.32 5.79
C LEU A 26 -12.31 -4.46 6.72
N THR A 27 -13.47 -4.28 7.36
CA THR A 27 -14.06 -5.32 8.23
C THR A 27 -15.47 -5.68 7.72
N PRO A 28 -15.68 -6.90 7.19
CA PRO A 28 -14.67 -7.93 6.93
C PRO A 28 -13.72 -7.55 5.78
N PRO A 29 -12.55 -8.22 5.66
CA PRO A 29 -11.69 -8.12 4.49
C PRO A 29 -12.48 -8.36 3.20
N LYS A 30 -12.07 -7.70 2.12
CA LYS A 30 -12.79 -7.77 0.85
C LYS A 30 -12.12 -8.77 -0.08
N ASN A 31 -12.79 -9.90 -0.32
CA ASN A 31 -12.42 -10.83 -1.36
C ASN A 31 -12.95 -10.35 -2.72
N ILE A 32 -12.04 -10.15 -3.67
CA ILE A 32 -12.31 -9.56 -4.97
C ILE A 32 -12.27 -10.66 -6.02
N ILE A 33 -13.39 -10.82 -6.73
CA ILE A 33 -13.58 -11.78 -7.83
C ILE A 33 -13.86 -11.11 -9.18
N ASP A 34 -14.03 -9.79 -9.19
CA ASP A 34 -14.19 -8.97 -10.40
C ASP A 34 -13.36 -7.70 -10.27
N SER A 35 -13.87 -6.65 -9.62
CA SER A 35 -13.10 -5.44 -9.41
C SER A 35 -13.41 -4.77 -8.08
N PHE A 36 -12.45 -4.00 -7.58
CA PHE A 36 -12.58 -3.16 -6.40
C PHE A 36 -11.94 -1.81 -6.64
N VAL A 37 -12.73 -0.76 -6.44
CA VAL A 37 -12.27 0.62 -6.54
C VAL A 37 -11.72 1.06 -5.20
N ILE A 38 -10.51 1.58 -5.21
CA ILE A 38 -9.80 2.06 -4.03
C ILE A 38 -9.70 3.58 -4.15
N ASP A 39 -10.35 4.28 -3.23
CA ASP A 39 -10.16 5.70 -2.94
C ASP A 39 -9.39 5.75 -1.62
N ILE A 40 -8.06 5.87 -1.72
CA ILE A 40 -7.16 5.72 -0.57
C ILE A 40 -7.14 7.00 0.26
N ASN A 41 -7.39 8.15 -0.37
CA ASN A 41 -7.36 9.45 0.28
C ASN A 41 -8.74 9.93 0.79
N SER A 42 -9.80 9.22 0.42
CA SER A 42 -11.21 9.49 0.73
C SER A 42 -11.69 10.85 0.23
N ASP A 43 -11.22 11.28 -0.93
CA ASP A 43 -11.63 12.53 -1.57
C ASP A 43 -12.84 12.37 -2.53
N GLY A 44 -13.31 11.14 -2.72
CA GLY A 44 -14.43 10.79 -3.60
C GLY A 44 -14.00 10.50 -5.05
N ILE A 45 -12.71 10.59 -5.37
CA ILE A 45 -12.14 10.25 -6.67
C ILE A 45 -11.38 8.92 -6.55
N PRO A 46 -11.72 7.91 -7.36
CA PRO A 46 -10.98 6.66 -7.41
C PRO A 46 -9.47 6.84 -7.68
N ASP A 47 -8.62 6.25 -6.85
CA ASP A 47 -7.16 6.28 -6.99
C ASP A 47 -6.61 5.05 -7.72
N PHE A 48 -7.16 3.88 -7.43
CA PHE A 48 -6.75 2.61 -8.01
C PHE A 48 -7.94 1.69 -8.27
N ILE A 49 -7.78 0.75 -9.20
CA ILE A 49 -8.70 -0.37 -9.38
C ILE A 49 -7.92 -1.66 -9.28
N LEU A 50 -8.22 -2.47 -8.27
CA LEU A 50 -7.75 -3.85 -8.21
C LEU A 50 -8.73 -4.72 -9.00
N LYS A 51 -8.22 -5.49 -9.96
CA LYS A 51 -9.02 -6.29 -10.88
C LYS A 51 -8.63 -7.76 -10.81
N HIS A 52 -9.64 -8.60 -10.87
CA HIS A 52 -9.55 -9.99 -11.24
C HIS A 52 -10.15 -10.15 -12.65
N THR A 53 -9.39 -10.69 -13.60
CA THR A 53 -9.88 -10.94 -14.96
C THR A 53 -9.72 -12.42 -15.28
N GLN A 54 -10.79 -13.04 -15.77
CA GLN A 54 -10.75 -14.39 -16.30
C GLN A 54 -10.92 -14.37 -17.82
N LYS A 55 -10.01 -15.02 -18.55
CA LYS A 55 -10.12 -15.23 -19.99
C LYS A 55 -10.28 -16.73 -20.25
N LYS A 56 -11.24 -17.07 -21.12
CA LYS A 56 -11.44 -18.44 -21.58
C LYS A 56 -11.19 -18.50 -23.06
N GLU A 57 -10.29 -19.38 -23.46
CA GLU A 57 -9.96 -19.58 -24.86
C GLU A 57 -10.12 -21.06 -25.24
N LEU A 58 -10.63 -21.28 -26.44
CA LEU A 58 -10.75 -22.60 -27.05
C LEU A 58 -9.71 -22.67 -28.17
N ALA A 59 -8.68 -23.49 -28.03
CA ALA A 59 -7.78 -23.72 -29.17
C ALA A 59 -8.43 -24.70 -30.15
N ALA A 60 -8.58 -24.26 -31.41
CA ALA A 60 -9.07 -25.10 -32.49
C ALA A 60 -7.97 -26.07 -32.96
N GLY A 61 -8.25 -27.37 -32.90
CA GLY A 61 -7.36 -28.45 -33.33
C GLY A 61 -7.98 -29.84 -33.09
N ALA A 62 -7.32 -30.91 -33.58
CA ALA A 62 -7.78 -32.30 -33.42
C ALA A 62 -7.95 -32.73 -31.94
N GLU A 63 -7.30 -31.99 -31.04
CA GLU A 63 -7.48 -32.07 -29.59
C GLU A 63 -7.96 -30.71 -29.09
N ALA A 64 -9.25 -30.57 -28.78
CA ALA A 64 -9.75 -29.36 -28.14
C ALA A 64 -9.05 -29.18 -26.78
N VAL A 65 -8.32 -28.08 -26.63
CA VAL A 65 -7.69 -27.66 -25.38
C VAL A 65 -8.43 -26.42 -24.88
N ASN A 66 -8.95 -26.50 -23.65
CA ASN A 66 -9.55 -25.34 -23.00
C ASN A 66 -8.48 -24.65 -22.17
N PHE A 67 -8.33 -23.34 -22.37
CA PHE A 67 -7.49 -22.47 -21.56
C PHE A 67 -8.39 -21.61 -20.68
N THR A 68 -8.05 -21.50 -19.41
CA THR A 68 -8.60 -20.47 -18.53
C THR A 68 -7.43 -19.73 -17.90
N ASP A 69 -7.30 -18.45 -18.23
CA ASP A 69 -6.30 -17.57 -17.64
C ASP A 69 -6.98 -16.67 -16.62
N ASP A 70 -6.47 -16.67 -15.40
CA ASP A 70 -6.88 -15.78 -14.32
C ASP A 70 -5.76 -14.77 -14.05
N TYR A 71 -6.12 -13.49 -13.96
CA TYR A 71 -5.20 -12.37 -13.76
C TYR A 71 -5.64 -11.55 -12.55
N ILE A 72 -4.69 -11.20 -11.69
CA ILE A 72 -4.85 -10.16 -10.68
C ILE A 72 -4.01 -8.98 -11.12
N SER A 73 -4.64 -7.84 -11.36
CA SER A 73 -4.00 -6.64 -11.91
C SER A 73 -4.33 -5.41 -11.06
N LEU A 74 -3.40 -4.47 -10.97
CA LEU A 74 -3.65 -3.15 -10.40
C LEU A 74 -3.62 -2.09 -11.49
N VAL A 75 -4.63 -1.23 -11.49
CA VAL A 75 -4.77 -0.11 -12.42
C VAL A 75 -4.62 1.19 -11.63
N PRO A 76 -3.53 1.95 -11.82
CA PRO A 76 -3.42 3.28 -11.27
C PRO A 76 -4.29 4.26 -12.06
N LEU A 77 -4.93 5.19 -11.36
CA LEU A 77 -5.72 6.28 -11.94
C LEU A 77 -5.03 7.62 -11.66
N ASN A 78 -5.43 8.69 -12.35
CA ASN A 78 -5.03 10.07 -12.03
C ASN A 78 -3.51 10.31 -11.91
N PHE A 79 -2.70 9.63 -12.73
CA PHE A 79 -1.22 9.68 -12.67
C PHE A 79 -0.62 9.17 -11.35
N ASN A 80 -1.39 8.38 -10.60
CA ASN A 80 -0.90 7.61 -9.48
C ASN A 80 0.05 6.50 -9.97
N ALA A 81 0.78 5.90 -9.04
CA ALA A 81 1.68 4.80 -9.33
C ALA A 81 1.72 3.79 -8.19
N PHE A 82 2.27 2.61 -8.46
CA PHE A 82 2.41 1.56 -7.46
C PHE A 82 3.67 0.73 -7.67
N THR A 83 4.05 -0.06 -6.66
CA THR A 83 5.14 -1.04 -6.77
C THR A 83 4.62 -2.37 -7.29
N GLN A 84 5.21 -2.89 -8.37
CA GLN A 84 4.81 -4.20 -8.90
C GLN A 84 5.27 -5.37 -8.03
N LEU A 85 6.41 -5.22 -7.35
CA LEU A 85 6.93 -6.24 -6.44
C LEU A 85 6.20 -6.17 -5.08
N PRO A 86 5.93 -7.33 -4.45
CA PRO A 86 5.43 -7.36 -3.09
C PRO A 86 6.47 -6.76 -2.14
N LEU A 87 5.99 -5.95 -1.20
CA LEU A 87 6.78 -5.43 -0.10
C LEU A 87 6.45 -6.20 1.17
N ASP A 88 7.47 -6.38 2.00
CA ASP A 88 7.33 -7.03 3.31
C ASP A 88 6.88 -6.03 4.38
N PHE A 89 6.34 -6.57 5.47
CA PHE A 89 6.04 -5.82 6.68
C PHE A 89 7.22 -4.93 7.08
N GLY A 90 6.95 -3.67 7.40
CA GLY A 90 8.00 -2.72 7.82
C GLY A 90 8.92 -2.23 6.70
N SER A 91 8.67 -2.59 5.43
CA SER A 91 9.43 -2.00 4.31
C SER A 91 9.13 -0.50 4.18
N MET A 92 10.16 0.32 3.99
CA MET A 92 10.00 1.75 3.72
C MET A 92 9.54 1.99 2.28
N ILE A 93 8.50 2.81 2.12
CA ILE A 93 8.00 3.32 0.84
C ILE A 93 8.30 4.81 0.77
N ASN A 94 8.97 5.25 -0.28
CA ASN A 94 9.40 6.63 -0.48
C ASN A 94 9.65 6.91 -1.98
N LYS A 95 10.23 8.06 -2.31
CA LYS A 95 10.50 8.45 -3.71
C LYS A 95 11.39 7.46 -4.49
N ASP A 96 12.19 6.64 -3.81
CA ASP A 96 13.20 5.79 -4.43
C ASP A 96 12.66 4.43 -4.89
N GLN A 97 11.35 4.18 -4.72
CA GLN A 97 10.71 2.97 -5.22
C GLN A 97 10.69 2.92 -6.74
N LYS A 98 10.60 1.69 -7.28
CA LYS A 98 10.34 1.47 -8.70
C LYS A 98 8.84 1.58 -8.98
N TRP A 99 8.41 2.76 -9.40
CA TRP A 99 7.02 3.10 -9.64
C TRP A 99 6.53 2.62 -11.01
N CYS A 100 5.38 1.93 -11.02
CA CYS A 100 4.62 1.55 -12.21
C CYS A 100 3.40 2.46 -12.35
N THR A 101 3.32 3.17 -13.48
CA THR A 101 2.29 4.18 -13.76
C THR A 101 1.23 3.70 -14.76
N VAL A 102 1.32 2.43 -15.17
CA VAL A 102 0.42 1.81 -16.14
C VAL A 102 -0.23 0.57 -15.51
N PRO A 103 -1.38 0.11 -16.01
CA PRO A 103 -1.95 -1.18 -15.59
C PRO A 103 -0.91 -2.30 -15.68
N ALA A 104 -0.83 -3.14 -14.64
CA ALA A 104 0.01 -4.33 -14.69
C ALA A 104 -0.54 -5.49 -13.86
N ASP A 105 -0.22 -6.70 -14.33
CA ASP A 105 -0.55 -7.94 -13.65
C ASP A 105 0.43 -8.20 -12.50
N LEU A 106 -0.11 -8.40 -11.32
CA LEU A 106 0.62 -8.78 -10.10
C LEU A 106 0.84 -10.30 -10.07
N LEU A 107 -0.17 -11.06 -10.49
CA LEU A 107 -0.18 -12.51 -10.56
C LEU A 107 -1.08 -12.94 -11.73
N TRP A 108 -0.66 -13.97 -12.45
CA TRP A 108 -1.51 -14.61 -13.46
C TRP A 108 -1.26 -16.12 -13.50
N THR A 109 -2.31 -16.87 -13.82
CA THR A 109 -2.24 -18.33 -13.93
C THR A 109 -3.00 -18.85 -15.13
N SER A 110 -2.40 -19.83 -15.81
CA SER A 110 -3.02 -20.53 -16.95
C SER A 110 -3.41 -21.93 -16.56
N HIS A 111 -4.71 -22.24 -16.68
CA HIS A 111 -5.29 -23.56 -16.51
C HIS A 111 -5.49 -24.20 -17.88
N ILE A 112 -4.68 -25.23 -18.17
CA ILE A 112 -4.74 -25.96 -19.44
C ILE A 112 -5.44 -27.29 -19.21
N MET A 113 -6.58 -27.50 -19.86
CA MET A 113 -7.37 -28.74 -19.78
C MET A 113 -7.21 -29.58 -21.04
N LEU A 114 -6.64 -30.78 -20.90
CA LEU A 114 -6.57 -31.80 -21.95
C LEU A 114 -7.57 -32.94 -21.66
N ARG A 115 -8.48 -33.20 -22.61
CA ARG A 115 -9.50 -34.29 -22.67
C ARG A 115 -9.60 -35.18 -21.40
N SER A 116 -9.96 -34.57 -20.27
CA SER A 116 -10.48 -35.22 -19.06
C SER A 116 -9.52 -35.69 -17.96
N LYS A 117 -8.19 -35.45 -17.96
CA LYS A 117 -7.35 -35.91 -16.81
C LYS A 117 -6.16 -35.07 -16.36
N HIS A 118 -5.70 -34.06 -17.11
CA HIS A 118 -4.57 -33.24 -16.66
C HIS A 118 -4.88 -31.76 -16.78
N VAL A 119 -4.96 -31.10 -15.61
CA VAL A 119 -4.90 -29.64 -15.48
C VAL A 119 -3.42 -29.30 -15.35
N LYS A 120 -2.79 -28.71 -16.36
CA LYS A 120 -1.51 -28.04 -16.15
C LYS A 120 -1.81 -26.62 -15.68
N ILE A 121 -1.30 -26.26 -14.49
CA ILE A 121 -1.39 -24.90 -13.97
C ILE A 121 -0.01 -24.26 -14.08
N CYS A 122 0.11 -23.26 -14.94
CA CYS A 122 1.28 -22.39 -14.99
C CYS A 122 0.99 -21.14 -14.17
N LYS A 123 1.97 -20.64 -13.42
CA LYS A 123 1.83 -19.44 -12.60
C LYS A 123 2.97 -18.51 -12.92
N HIS A 124 2.71 -17.22 -13.05
CA HIS A 124 3.77 -16.24 -13.19
C HIS A 124 3.40 -14.90 -12.53
N GLY A 125 4.39 -14.03 -12.43
CA GLY A 125 4.26 -12.74 -11.74
C GLY A 125 4.97 -12.73 -10.38
N PRO A 126 5.24 -11.54 -9.83
CA PRO A 126 5.99 -11.40 -8.59
C PRO A 126 5.19 -11.77 -7.33
N TRP A 127 3.87 -11.93 -7.42
CA TRP A 127 2.99 -12.26 -6.29
C TRP A 127 2.68 -13.76 -6.17
N ILE A 128 3.55 -14.62 -6.71
CA ILE A 128 3.41 -16.06 -6.52
C ILE A 128 3.77 -16.42 -5.08
N ARG A 129 2.86 -17.12 -4.38
CA ARG A 129 3.07 -17.60 -3.00
C ARG A 129 3.35 -16.47 -1.99
N THR A 130 2.87 -15.27 -2.27
CA THR A 130 2.85 -14.19 -1.29
C THR A 130 1.63 -14.38 -0.40
N ALA A 131 1.82 -14.17 0.89
CA ALA A 131 0.75 -14.13 1.87
C ALA A 131 1.00 -12.91 2.73
N ASP A 132 -0.02 -12.08 2.88
CA ASP A 132 0.04 -10.94 3.79
C ASP A 132 1.09 -9.87 3.43
N ASN A 133 1.18 -9.52 2.15
CA ASN A 133 2.17 -8.58 1.61
C ASN A 133 1.55 -7.22 1.25
N TYR A 134 2.42 -6.25 0.97
CA TYR A 134 2.05 -4.86 0.75
C TYR A 134 2.37 -4.43 -0.68
N ILE A 135 1.46 -3.65 -1.27
CA ILE A 135 1.72 -2.86 -2.47
C ILE A 135 2.06 -1.45 -1.99
N GLY A 136 3.22 -0.92 -2.34
CA GLY A 136 3.50 0.50 -2.15
C GLY A 136 2.75 1.31 -3.20
N VAL A 137 2.13 2.42 -2.79
CA VAL A 137 1.42 3.32 -3.69
C VAL A 137 1.96 4.74 -3.60
N GLN A 138 1.87 5.45 -4.71
CA GLN A 138 2.16 6.86 -4.84
C GLN A 138 0.93 7.54 -5.42
N LEU A 139 0.40 8.53 -4.70
CA LEU A 139 -0.65 9.40 -5.20
C LEU A 139 -0.03 10.66 -5.79
N ASN A 140 -0.56 11.15 -6.91
CA ASN A 140 -0.23 12.45 -7.47
C ASN A 140 -1.42 13.41 -7.25
N LEU A 141 -1.32 14.23 -6.20
CA LEU A 141 -2.34 15.23 -5.89
C LEU A 141 -1.80 16.60 -6.27
N ASN A 142 -2.31 17.17 -7.37
CA ASN A 142 -1.91 18.48 -7.86
C ASN A 142 -0.39 18.64 -8.07
N GLY A 143 0.28 17.59 -8.57
CA GLY A 143 1.73 17.60 -8.82
C GLY A 143 2.59 17.30 -7.59
N GLN A 144 1.98 17.04 -6.44
CA GLN A 144 2.67 16.60 -5.23
C GLN A 144 2.48 15.10 -5.01
N PHE A 145 3.55 14.42 -4.63
CA PHE A 145 3.53 12.99 -4.41
C PHE A 145 3.32 12.65 -2.94
N PHE A 146 2.39 11.74 -2.67
CA PHE A 146 2.11 11.19 -1.34
C PHE A 146 2.30 9.69 -1.38
N TYR A 147 2.72 9.09 -0.26
CA TYR A 147 3.04 7.66 -0.22
C TYR A 147 2.09 6.90 0.69
N GLY A 148 1.77 5.68 0.29
CA GLY A 148 0.90 4.79 1.03
C GLY A 148 1.19 3.33 0.75
N TRP A 149 0.39 2.47 1.37
CA TRP A 149 0.45 1.03 1.15
C TRP A 149 -0.95 0.42 1.12
N ILE A 150 -1.10 -0.70 0.42
CA ILE A 150 -2.29 -1.55 0.39
C ILE A 150 -1.88 -2.96 0.77
N ARG A 151 -2.53 -3.55 1.78
CA ARG A 151 -2.25 -4.91 2.23
C ARG A 151 -3.19 -5.89 1.55
N ILE A 152 -2.62 -6.86 0.85
CA ILE A 152 -3.38 -7.85 0.10
C ILE A 152 -2.84 -9.27 0.30
N GLU A 153 -3.70 -10.24 -0.03
CA GLU A 153 -3.33 -11.63 -0.21
C GLU A 153 -3.92 -12.13 -1.54
N ALA A 154 -3.03 -12.49 -2.46
CA ALA A 154 -3.42 -13.07 -3.74
C ALA A 154 -3.60 -14.58 -3.56
N ALA A 155 -4.72 -15.12 -4.02
CA ALA A 155 -4.87 -16.57 -4.07
C ALA A 155 -3.79 -17.16 -4.97
N ASN A 156 -3.20 -18.28 -4.54
CA ASN A 156 -2.08 -18.92 -5.21
C ASN A 156 -2.32 -19.28 -6.69
N ASN A 157 -3.58 -19.31 -7.12
CA ASN A 157 -4.05 -19.61 -8.47
C ASN A 157 -4.69 -18.39 -9.15
N ALA A 158 -4.38 -17.17 -8.70
CA ALA A 158 -4.93 -15.91 -9.21
C ALA A 158 -6.46 -15.76 -9.21
N THR A 159 -7.25 -16.74 -8.74
CA THR A 159 -8.72 -16.73 -8.86
C THR A 159 -9.43 -15.73 -7.94
N SER A 160 -8.70 -15.15 -7.00
CA SER A 160 -9.22 -14.09 -6.12
C SER A 160 -8.07 -13.34 -5.47
N VAL A 161 -8.35 -12.14 -5.01
CA VAL A 161 -7.44 -11.37 -4.15
C VAL A 161 -8.22 -10.81 -2.97
N THR A 162 -7.67 -10.91 -1.77
CA THR A 162 -8.27 -10.33 -0.57
C THR A 162 -7.55 -9.05 -0.20
N ILE A 163 -8.29 -7.95 0.01
CA ILE A 163 -7.77 -6.70 0.56
C ILE A 163 -8.15 -6.63 2.04
N TYR A 164 -7.18 -6.31 2.89
CA TYR A 164 -7.36 -6.21 4.34
C TYR A 164 -7.53 -4.74 4.77
N ASP A 165 -6.56 -3.91 4.42
CA ASP A 165 -6.48 -2.52 4.82
C ASP A 165 -5.52 -1.74 3.91
N PHE A 166 -5.53 -0.42 4.08
CA PHE A 166 -4.62 0.49 3.38
C PHE A 166 -4.39 1.76 4.18
N ALA A 167 -3.27 2.42 3.91
CA ALA A 167 -2.93 3.69 4.53
C ALA A 167 -2.12 4.59 3.61
N PHE A 168 -2.13 5.90 3.87
CA PHE A 168 -1.23 6.84 3.21
C PHE A 168 -0.89 8.03 4.11
N THR A 169 0.18 8.76 3.77
CA THR A 169 0.60 9.97 4.46
C THR A 169 -0.13 11.19 3.91
N ASP A 170 -0.54 12.11 4.78
CA ASP A 170 -1.09 13.41 4.39
C ASP A 170 -0.02 14.46 4.09
N LYS A 171 1.26 14.04 3.99
CA LYS A 171 2.40 14.92 3.75
C LYS A 171 3.14 14.60 2.46
N PRO A 172 3.35 15.61 1.60
CA PRO A 172 4.09 15.42 0.37
C PRO A 172 5.49 14.86 0.64
N MET A 173 5.87 13.89 -0.17
CA MET A 173 7.17 13.21 -0.22
C MET A 173 7.61 12.55 1.08
N LEU A 174 6.74 12.44 2.08
CA LEU A 174 7.06 11.79 3.34
C LEU A 174 6.88 10.29 3.22
N GLY A 175 8.00 9.56 3.36
CA GLY A 175 7.99 8.10 3.32
C GLY A 175 7.17 7.48 4.45
N ILE A 176 6.69 6.26 4.21
CA ILE A 176 5.86 5.49 5.13
C ILE A 176 6.35 4.05 5.18
N PHE A 177 6.33 3.44 6.35
CA PHE A 177 6.58 2.01 6.51
C PHE A 177 5.31 1.21 6.26
N CYS A 178 5.43 0.07 5.57
CA CYS A 178 4.36 -0.92 5.47
C CYS A 178 3.88 -1.31 6.88
N ASN A 179 2.55 -1.45 7.06
CA ASN A 179 1.87 -1.63 8.35
C ASN A 179 1.85 -0.41 9.29
N ASN A 180 2.43 0.74 8.91
CA ASN A 180 2.26 1.92 9.75
C ASN A 180 0.81 2.44 9.61
N ALA A 181 0.03 2.30 10.67
CA ALA A 181 -1.34 2.81 10.80
C ALA A 181 -1.43 4.09 11.65
N TYR A 182 -0.32 4.58 12.20
CA TYR A 182 -0.30 5.70 13.16
C TYR A 182 0.48 6.91 12.63
N SER A 183 0.01 8.11 12.98
CA SER A 183 0.79 9.35 12.89
C SER A 183 2.16 9.14 13.54
N ILE A 184 3.24 9.72 12.98
CA ILE A 184 4.60 9.63 13.54
C ILE A 184 4.73 10.49 14.81
N ARG A 185 3.85 10.31 15.80
CA ARG A 185 4.19 10.48 17.21
C ARG A 185 4.42 9.06 17.73
N HIS A 186 5.58 8.80 18.33
CA HIS A 186 6.01 7.57 19.04
C HIS A 186 7.12 6.70 18.44
N CYS A 187 7.85 7.11 17.39
CA CYS A 187 9.17 6.49 17.13
C CYS A 187 10.28 7.02 18.07
N LEU A 188 9.96 7.89 19.03
CA LEU A 188 10.91 8.37 20.07
C LEU A 188 10.61 7.89 21.49
N SER A 189 9.48 7.21 21.77
CA SER A 189 9.15 6.83 23.15
C SER A 189 9.63 5.44 23.57
N VAL A 190 10.27 4.67 22.68
CA VAL A 190 10.79 3.32 22.99
C VAL A 190 12.32 3.30 23.15
N MET A 191 13.00 4.46 23.04
CA MET A 191 14.45 4.59 23.22
C MET A 191 14.84 5.39 24.49
N GLN A 192 13.96 5.44 25.49
CA GLN A 192 14.31 5.92 26.83
C GLN A 192 13.95 4.86 27.87
N PHE A 193 14.54 3.67 27.74
CA PHE A 193 14.63 2.74 28.86
C PHE A 193 16.10 2.64 29.27
N GLN A 194 16.31 2.85 30.58
CA GLN A 194 17.56 2.80 31.36
C GLN A 194 18.45 4.06 31.38
N LEU A 195 18.10 4.99 32.27
CA LEU A 195 19.11 5.50 33.19
C LEU A 195 18.92 4.81 34.55
N PRO A 196 19.99 4.27 35.18
CA PRO A 196 19.90 3.71 36.52
C PRO A 196 19.59 4.82 37.53
N VAL A 197 18.62 4.57 38.40
CA VAL A 197 18.37 5.42 39.58
C VAL A 197 19.48 5.13 40.58
N THR A 198 20.41 6.06 40.74
CA THR A 198 21.34 6.02 41.87
C THR A 198 20.58 6.49 43.10
N GLU A 199 20.22 5.58 44.00
CA GLU A 199 19.70 5.93 45.32
C GLU A 199 20.78 6.71 46.09
N MET A 200 20.52 7.98 46.39
CA MET A 200 21.27 8.72 47.40
C MET A 200 20.70 8.38 48.77
N THR A 201 21.36 7.51 49.53
CA THR A 201 21.17 7.41 50.98
C THR A 201 21.72 8.66 51.65
N VAL A 202 20.83 9.52 52.15
CA VAL A 202 21.15 10.56 53.13
C VAL A 202 21.02 9.94 54.52
N THR A 203 22.14 9.61 55.16
CA THR A 203 22.16 9.35 56.60
C THR A 203 22.37 10.68 57.33
N GLY A 204 21.31 11.15 57.97
CA GLY A 204 21.36 12.26 58.91
C GLY A 204 21.52 11.76 60.35
N LYS A 205 22.44 12.44 61.06
CA LYS A 205 22.83 12.36 62.49
C LYS A 205 23.90 11.34 62.85
#